data_AF-A0AAE0PXA6-F1
#
_entry.id   AF-A0AAE0PXA6-F1
#
_cell.length_a   1.000
_cell.length_b   1.000
_cell.length_c   1.000
_cell.angle_alpha   90.00
_cell.angle_beta   90.00
_cell.angle_gamma   90.00
#
_symmetry.space_group_name_H-M   'P 1'
#
loop_
_entity.id
_entity.type
_entity.pdbx_description
1 polymer ?
#
loop_
_entity_poly.entity_id
_entity_poly.type
_entity_poly.pdbx_seq_one_letter_code
_entity_poly.pdbx_strand_id
1 'polypeptide(L)'
;MKAVRSNGKSRVSHPGAKARLRVHALNMYKLRREIEPVDCRLVKESRLAPAFLLRRVGLEAARLSTFNRHRIITGWEIGAAVQQLSHRRKTVPMDGA
;
A
#
# COMPACT_ATOMS: atom_id res chain seq x y z
N MET A 1 -10.96 -13.08 -30.30
CA MET A 1 -9.67 -13.74 -29.99
C MET A 1 -9.64 -14.07 -28.50
N LYS A 2 -9.56 -15.35 -28.11
CA LYS A 2 -9.48 -15.79 -26.70
C LYS A 2 -8.01 -15.95 -26.30
N ALA A 3 -7.59 -15.29 -25.22
CA ALA A 3 -6.23 -15.39 -24.70
C ALA A 3 -5.97 -16.77 -24.09
N VAL A 4 -5.08 -17.54 -24.72
CA VAL A 4 -4.59 -18.83 -24.21
C VAL A 4 -3.61 -18.53 -23.06
N ARG A 5 -3.98 -18.88 -21.84
CA ARG A 5 -3.05 -18.84 -20.69
C ARG A 5 -2.07 -20.00 -20.84
N SER A 6 -0.81 -19.69 -21.11
CA SER A 6 0.26 -20.67 -21.09
C SER A 6 0.32 -21.31 -19.70
N ASN A 7 0.06 -22.61 -19.61
CA ASN A 7 0.29 -23.43 -18.44
C ASN A 7 1.79 -23.49 -18.15
N GLY A 8 2.32 -22.48 -17.47
CA GLY A 8 3.67 -22.49 -16.92
C GLY A 8 3.74 -23.55 -15.84
N LYS A 9 4.44 -24.65 -16.13
CA LYS A 9 4.77 -25.70 -15.16
C LYS A 9 5.25 -25.06 -13.86
N SER A 10 4.64 -25.43 -12.73
CA SER A 10 5.10 -24.93 -11.42
C SER A 10 6.52 -25.46 -11.21
N ARG A 11 7.49 -24.54 -11.15
CA ARG A 11 8.84 -24.91 -10.72
C ARG A 11 8.68 -25.46 -9.31
N VAL A 12 8.93 -26.74 -9.12
CA VAL A 12 8.87 -27.43 -7.83
C VAL A 12 9.85 -26.72 -6.91
N SER A 13 9.36 -25.74 -6.15
CA SER A 13 10.18 -25.05 -5.17
C SER A 13 10.37 -26.02 -4.01
N HIS A 14 11.60 -26.54 -3.83
CA HIS A 14 11.90 -27.36 -2.67
C HIS A 14 11.45 -26.61 -1.39
N PRO A 15 10.66 -27.24 -0.51
CA PRO A 15 10.11 -26.58 0.69
C PRO A 15 11.20 -25.90 1.52
N GLY A 16 12.38 -26.53 1.61
CA GLY A 16 13.55 -25.99 2.29
C GLY A 16 14.11 -24.71 1.66
N ALA A 17 14.15 -24.60 0.33
CA ALA A 17 14.61 -23.39 -0.35
C ALA A 17 13.64 -22.20 -0.12
N LYS A 18 12.33 -22.47 -0.14
CA LYS A 18 11.30 -21.46 0.15
C LYS A 18 11.32 -21.01 1.60
N ALA A 19 11.57 -21.93 2.54
CA ALA A 19 11.75 -21.61 3.95
C ALA A 19 12.99 -20.73 4.16
N ARG A 20 14.13 -21.08 3.54
CA ARG A 20 15.37 -20.30 3.61
C ARG A 20 15.20 -18.88 3.07
N LEU A 21 14.55 -18.71 1.91
CA LEU A 21 14.25 -17.38 1.35
C LEU A 21 13.35 -16.55 2.27
N ARG A 22 12.36 -17.16 2.93
CA ARG A 22 11.50 -16.47 3.90
C ARG A 22 12.27 -16.01 5.13
N VAL A 23 13.12 -16.88 5.68
CA VAL A 23 13.96 -16.55 6.84
C VAL A 23 14.95 -15.43 6.46
N HIS A 24 15.57 -15.53 5.29
CA HIS A 24 16.50 -14.51 4.80
C HIS A 24 15.82 -13.16 4.60
N ALA A 25 14.64 -13.13 3.94
CA ALA A 25 13.86 -11.92 3.77
C ALA A 25 13.44 -11.29 5.12
N LEU A 26 13.10 -12.12 6.10
CA LEU A 26 12.75 -11.68 7.45
C LEU A 26 13.95 -11.09 8.20
N ASN A 27 15.14 -11.67 8.04
CA ASN A 27 16.37 -11.12 8.60
C ASN A 27 16.74 -9.78 7.95
N MET A 28 16.64 -9.67 6.62
CA MET A 28 16.86 -8.41 5.91
C MET A 28 15.88 -7.32 6.38
N TYR A 29 14.62 -7.67 6.62
CA TYR A 29 13.64 -6.74 7.19
C TYR A 29 14.03 -6.26 8.60
N LYS A 30 14.46 -7.18 9.48
CA LYS A 30 14.88 -6.84 10.86
C LYS A 30 16.08 -5.88 10.85
N LEU A 31 17.11 -6.21 10.07
CA LEU A 31 18.30 -5.35 9.88
C LEU A 31 17.90 -3.97 9.38
N ARG A 32 17.03 -3.90 8.37
CA ARG A 32 16.60 -2.62 7.80
C ARG A 32 15.76 -1.79 8.78
N ARG A 33 14.96 -2.43 9.64
CA ARG A 33 14.19 -1.76 10.69
C ARG A 33 15.09 -1.14 11.78
N GLU A 34 16.24 -1.74 12.05
CA GLU A 34 17.21 -1.19 13.01
C GLU A 34 17.96 0.03 12.44
N ILE A 35 18.15 0.07 11.12
CA ILE A 35 18.85 1.15 10.42
C ILE A 35 17.91 2.31 10.08
N GLU A 36 16.69 2.03 9.60
CA GLU A 36 15.65 3.01 9.26
C GLU A 36 14.28 2.54 9.77
N PRO A 37 13.90 2.86 11.01
CA PRO A 37 12.68 2.34 11.64
C PRO A 37 11.38 2.87 11.00
N VAL A 38 11.42 3.94 10.21
CA VAL A 38 10.23 4.67 9.77
C VAL A 38 9.49 4.00 8.58
N ASP A 39 10.17 3.21 7.74
CA ASP A 39 9.62 2.79 6.43
C ASP A 39 9.45 1.28 6.19
N CYS A 40 9.72 0.44 7.18
CA CYS A 40 9.60 -1.02 7.02
C CYS A 40 8.29 -1.55 7.64
N ARG A 41 7.31 -1.96 6.81
CA ARG A 41 6.10 -2.71 7.25
C ARG A 41 6.00 -4.08 6.57
N LEU A 42 5.67 -5.12 7.34
CA LEU A 42 5.43 -6.46 6.80
C LEU A 42 4.14 -6.51 5.96
N VAL A 43 4.24 -7.06 4.75
CA VAL A 43 3.14 -7.19 3.76
C VAL A 43 1.88 -7.86 4.33
N LYS A 44 2.00 -8.67 5.40
CA LYS A 44 0.88 -9.36 6.03
C LYS A 44 0.09 -8.53 7.05
N GLU A 45 0.65 -7.45 7.58
CA GLU A 45 -0.05 -6.61 8.58
C GLU A 45 -1.01 -5.59 7.94
N SER A 46 -0.87 -5.35 6.63
CA SER A 46 -1.57 -4.27 5.92
C SER A 46 -2.74 -4.79 5.08
N ARG A 47 -3.65 -5.59 5.64
CA ARG A 47 -4.93 -5.88 4.97
C ARG A 47 -5.98 -4.79 5.20
N LEU A 48 -5.91 -4.11 6.35
CA LEU A 48 -6.83 -3.02 6.70
C LEU A 48 -6.33 -1.63 6.26
N ALA A 49 -5.01 -1.44 6.13
CA ALA A 49 -4.46 -0.17 5.67
C ALA A 49 -4.91 0.21 4.24
N PRO A 50 -5.04 -0.73 3.27
CA PRO A 50 -5.59 -0.45 1.96
C PRO A 50 -7.05 -0.02 2.02
N ALA A 51 -7.89 -0.70 2.83
CA ALA A 51 -9.29 -0.34 2.99
C ALA A 51 -9.47 1.02 3.68
N PHE A 52 -8.66 1.31 4.71
CA PHE A 52 -8.65 2.60 5.39
C PHE A 52 -8.20 3.74 4.46
N LEU A 53 -7.16 3.49 3.64
CA LEU A 53 -6.68 4.45 2.64
C LEU A 53 -7.74 4.72 1.58
N LEU A 54 -8.37 3.68 1.04
CA LEU A 54 -9.47 3.81 0.08
C LEU A 54 -10.64 4.62 0.66
N ARG A 55 -11.03 4.34 1.93
CA ARG A 55 -12.09 5.09 2.61
C ARG A 55 -11.73 6.56 2.79
N ARG A 56 -10.49 6.88 3.19
CA ARG A 56 -10.04 8.27 3.33
C ARG A 56 -9.97 9.00 1.99
N VAL A 57 -9.42 8.36 0.96
CA VAL A 57 -9.34 8.93 -0.38
C VAL A 57 -10.75 9.18 -0.92
N GLY A 58 -11.67 8.23 -0.76
CA GLY A 58 -13.06 8.39 -1.20
C GLY A 58 -13.79 9.53 -0.49
N LEU A 59 -13.61 9.66 0.83
CA LEU A 59 -14.20 10.76 1.60
C LEU A 59 -13.67 12.13 1.14
N GLU A 60 -12.36 12.24 0.93
CA GLU A 60 -11.74 13.50 0.53
C GLU A 60 -12.09 13.85 -0.93
N ALA A 61 -12.13 12.86 -1.82
CA ALA A 61 -12.57 13.05 -3.19
C ALA A 61 -14.05 13.49 -3.26
N ALA A 62 -14.91 12.92 -2.42
CA ALA A 62 -16.30 13.37 -2.30
C ALA A 62 -16.38 14.82 -1.79
N ARG A 63 -15.56 15.19 -0.80
CA ARG A 63 -15.47 16.57 -0.29
C ARG A 63 -15.02 17.56 -1.38
N LEU A 64 -14.05 17.18 -2.21
CA LEU A 64 -13.59 18.00 -3.33
C LEU A 64 -14.67 18.12 -4.42
N SER A 65 -15.37 17.03 -4.72
CA SER A 65 -16.49 17.03 -5.66
C SER A 65 -17.60 17.98 -5.20
N THR A 66 -17.99 17.91 -3.91
CA THR A 66 -19.02 18.80 -3.36
C THR A 66 -18.58 20.25 -3.34
N PHE A 67 -17.31 20.54 -2.99
CA PHE A 67 -16.73 21.88 -3.04
C PHE A 67 -16.77 22.47 -4.46
N ASN A 68 -16.43 21.65 -5.46
CA ASN A 68 -16.46 22.03 -6.87
C ASN A 68 -17.88 21.99 -7.48
N ARG A 69 -18.92 21.69 -6.69
CA ARG A 69 -20.31 21.52 -7.13
C ARG A 69 -20.48 20.44 -8.22
N HIS A 70 -19.52 19.53 -8.31
CA HIS A 70 -19.63 18.35 -9.16
C HIS A 70 -20.46 17.30 -8.44
N ARG A 71 -21.43 16.71 -9.15
CA ARG A 71 -22.25 15.58 -8.65
C ARG A 71 -21.61 14.22 -8.94
N ILE A 72 -20.40 14.21 -9.49
CA ILE A 72 -19.68 13.03 -9.95
C ILE A 72 -18.24 13.16 -9.48
N ILE A 73 -17.72 12.12 -8.84
CA ILE A 73 -16.30 12.02 -8.48
C ILE A 73 -15.53 11.59 -9.73
N THR A 74 -14.61 12.42 -10.20
CA THR A 74 -13.74 12.14 -11.34
C THR A 74 -12.34 11.73 -10.89
N GLY A 75 -11.51 11.31 -11.86
CA GLY A 75 -10.10 11.00 -11.60
C GLY A 75 -9.31 12.19 -11.03
N TRP A 76 -9.74 13.42 -11.30
CA TRP A 76 -9.10 14.63 -10.78
C TRP A 76 -9.28 14.77 -9.27
N GLU A 77 -10.50 14.60 -8.75
CA GLU A 77 -10.75 14.66 -7.31
C GLU A 77 -10.01 13.53 -6.57
N ILE A 78 -9.94 12.34 -7.16
CA ILE A 78 -9.18 11.21 -6.60
C ILE A 78 -7.68 11.54 -6.55
N GLY A 79 -7.11 12.06 -7.63
CA GLY A 79 -5.70 12.46 -7.70
C GLY A 79 -5.35 13.53 -6.67
N ALA A 80 -6.17 14.57 -6.57
CA ALA A 80 -6.01 15.65 -5.59
C ALA A 80 -6.14 15.15 -4.14
N ALA A 81 -7.12 14.28 -3.86
CA ALA A 81 -7.30 13.67 -2.54
C ALA A 81 -6.07 12.84 -2.12
N VAL A 82 -5.51 12.03 -3.04
CA VAL A 82 -4.30 11.25 -2.78
C VAL A 82 -3.11 12.16 -2.48
N GLN A 83 -2.91 13.22 -3.26
CA GLN A 83 -1.84 14.20 -3.01
C GLN A 83 -1.98 14.86 -1.63
N GLN A 84 -3.16 15.37 -1.28
CA GLN A 84 -3.41 16.01 0.02
C GLN A 84 -3.15 15.06 1.20
N LEU A 85 -3.63 13.81 1.10
CA LEU A 85 -3.43 12.79 2.14
C LEU A 85 -1.96 12.36 2.26
N SER A 86 -1.23 12.35 1.15
CA SER A 86 0.21 12.04 1.14
C SER A 86 1.05 13.16 1.74
N HIS A 87 0.70 14.43 1.51
CA HIS A 87 1.38 15.58 2.10
C HIS A 87 1.09 15.73 3.59
N ARG A 88 -0.15 15.49 4.03
CA ARG A 88 -0.48 15.48 5.47
C ARG A 88 0.29 14.44 6.27
N ARG A 89 0.69 13.31 5.67
CA ARG A 89 1.57 12.33 6.33
C ARG A 89 2.98 12.84 6.57
N LYS A 90 3.46 13.80 5.77
CA LYS A 90 4.80 14.37 5.90
C LYS A 90 4.86 15.57 6.86
N THR A 91 3.70 16.10 7.27
CA THR A 91 3.61 17.31 8.10
C THR A 91 3.16 17.06 9.54
N VAL A 92 2.77 15.83 9.88
CA VAL A 92 2.45 15.49 11.28
C VAL A 92 3.75 15.05 11.95
N PRO A 93 4.36 15.85 12.85
CA PRO A 93 5.43 15.34 13.69
C PRO A 93 4.86 14.18 14.52
N MET A 94 5.56 13.05 14.48
CA MET A 94 5.24 11.89 15.31
C MET A 94 5.73 12.12 16.74
N ASP A 95 5.32 13.23 17.38
CA ASP A 95 5.49 13.44 18.81
C ASP A 95 4.18 13.09 19.51
N GLY A 96 4.20 11.94 20.19
CA GLY A 96 3.04 11.42 20.91
C GLY A 96 3.20 9.97 21.31
N ALA A 97 4.25 9.67 22.07
CA ALA A 97 4.31 8.55 23.02
C ALA A 97 5.02 9.04 24.28
#